data_AF-A0A847LQI1-F1
#
_entry.id   AF-A0A847LQI1-F1
#
_cell.length_a   1.000
_cell.length_b   1.000
_cell.length_c   1.000
_cell.angle_alpha   90.00
_cell.angle_beta   90.00
_cell.angle_gamma   90.00
#
_symmetry.space_group_name_H-M   'P 1'
#
loop_
_entity.id
_entity.type
_entity.pdbx_description
1 polymer ?
#
loop_
_entity_poly.entity_id
_entity_poly.type
_entity_poly.pdbx_seq_one_letter_code
_entity_poly.pdbx_strand_id
1 'polypeptide(L)'
;MEKTRMLMWVALFLCGLSLAAEAKPRPRGPLFYQRPPVVILKLVATGKTIPGKDLDLMAMVEGQLGTTSNLKISFDSSKDIQVENPGVQLPALKAGETHKIRLTARWDPQKLTTESCVRMVLEYTPDTEKLLEAVSDAATFPDPFKRKALADKIRNEAAKDARKVETVEYFPFIDQYEDQ
;
A
#
# COMPACT_ATOMS: atom_id res chain seq x y z
N MET A 1 14.28 -45.23 -83.68
CA MET A 1 14.02 -43.79 -83.89
C MET A 1 13.24 -43.31 -82.67
N GLU A 2 13.94 -42.86 -81.63
CA GLU A 2 14.21 -41.44 -81.34
C GLU A 2 12.98 -40.63 -80.89
N LYS A 3 13.01 -40.24 -79.61
CA LYS A 3 12.61 -38.95 -78.99
C LYS A 3 11.11 -38.57 -79.11
N THR A 4 10.39 -38.08 -78.09
CA THR A 4 10.74 -36.95 -77.22
C THR A 4 9.73 -36.82 -76.06
N ARG A 5 10.24 -36.28 -74.95
CA ARG A 5 9.67 -35.91 -73.64
C ARG A 5 8.33 -35.15 -73.65
N MET A 6 7.53 -35.30 -72.57
CA MET A 6 7.16 -34.15 -71.72
C MET A 6 6.59 -34.56 -70.35
N LEU A 7 7.11 -33.89 -69.31
CA LEU A 7 6.70 -33.92 -67.91
C LEU A 7 5.25 -33.47 -67.73
N MET A 8 4.54 -34.03 -66.73
CA MET A 8 3.67 -33.20 -65.88
C MET A 8 3.52 -33.82 -64.48
N TRP A 9 3.99 -33.07 -63.49
CA TRP A 9 3.78 -33.29 -62.06
C TRP A 9 2.38 -32.83 -61.65
N VAL A 10 1.68 -33.59 -60.81
CA VAL A 10 0.69 -33.03 -59.88
C VAL A 10 0.77 -33.77 -58.55
N ALA A 11 1.32 -33.08 -57.55
CA ALA A 11 1.24 -33.43 -56.15
C ALA A 11 -0.12 -32.99 -55.60
N LEU A 12 -0.79 -33.84 -54.81
CA LEU A 12 -1.95 -33.42 -54.01
C LEU A 12 -1.63 -33.58 -52.52
N PHE A 13 -1.55 -32.43 -51.87
CA PHE A 13 -1.32 -32.20 -50.45
C PHE A 13 -2.46 -32.78 -49.60
N LEU A 14 -2.11 -33.65 -48.63
CA LEU A 14 -2.98 -34.04 -47.54
C LEU A 14 -3.03 -32.91 -46.50
N CYS A 15 -4.22 -32.32 -46.33
CA CYS A 15 -4.52 -31.31 -45.33
C CYS A 15 -4.36 -31.86 -43.90
N GLY A 16 -3.39 -31.34 -43.16
CA GLY A 16 -3.32 -31.49 -41.71
C GLY A 16 -4.31 -30.54 -41.03
N LEU A 17 -5.33 -31.08 -40.37
CA LEU A 17 -6.17 -30.35 -39.42
C LEU A 17 -5.31 -29.88 -38.25
N SER A 18 -4.96 -28.60 -38.24
CA SER A 18 -4.45 -27.93 -37.05
C SER A 18 -5.64 -27.44 -36.22
N LEU A 19 -5.94 -28.16 -35.13
CA LEU A 19 -6.78 -27.65 -34.04
C LEU A 19 -5.98 -26.53 -33.34
N ALA A 20 -6.17 -25.30 -33.80
CA ALA A 20 -5.78 -24.12 -33.05
C ALA A 20 -6.72 -24.01 -31.84
N ALA A 21 -6.27 -24.47 -30.67
CA ALA A 21 -6.92 -24.13 -29.42
C ALA A 21 -6.79 -22.62 -29.22
N GLU A 22 -7.89 -21.89 -29.39
CA GLU A 22 -7.99 -20.48 -29.03
C GLU A 22 -7.71 -20.33 -27.53
N ALA A 23 -6.46 -20.02 -27.20
CA ALA A 23 -6.08 -19.58 -25.87
C ALA A 23 -6.82 -18.25 -25.63
N LYS A 24 -7.90 -18.29 -24.84
CA LYS A 24 -8.58 -17.08 -24.36
C LYS A 24 -7.52 -16.11 -23.83
N PRO A 25 -7.49 -14.85 -24.30
CA PRO A 25 -6.54 -13.87 -23.81
C PRO A 25 -6.73 -13.74 -22.30
N ARG A 26 -5.68 -14.08 -21.53
CA ARG A 26 -5.71 -13.87 -20.08
C ARG A 26 -5.92 -12.38 -19.83
N PRO A 27 -6.83 -11.99 -18.93
CA PRO A 27 -6.99 -10.60 -18.57
C PRO A 27 -5.63 -10.05 -18.14
N ARG A 28 -5.21 -8.93 -18.74
CA ARG A 28 -3.96 -8.26 -18.37
C ARG A 28 -4.15 -7.71 -16.96
N GLY A 29 -3.80 -8.52 -15.96
CA GLY A 29 -3.77 -8.11 -14.56
C GLY A 29 -2.81 -6.92 -14.36
N PRO A 30 -2.87 -6.26 -13.20
CA PRO A 30 -2.08 -5.06 -12.90
C PRO A 30 -0.60 -5.29 -13.23
N LEU A 31 0.08 -4.25 -13.73
CA LEU A 31 1.49 -4.34 -14.14
C LEU A 31 2.39 -4.86 -13.01
N PHE A 32 2.06 -4.52 -11.76
CA PHE A 32 2.73 -4.99 -10.54
C PHE A 32 1.72 -5.33 -9.45
N TYR A 33 2.06 -6.30 -8.59
CA TYR A 33 1.30 -6.56 -7.38
C TYR A 33 1.71 -5.63 -6.25
N GLN A 34 0.71 -5.07 -5.57
CA GLN A 34 0.92 -4.29 -4.37
C GLN A 34 1.00 -5.22 -3.16
N ARG A 35 1.79 -4.81 -2.17
CA ARG A 35 1.89 -5.51 -0.89
C ARG A 35 0.56 -5.36 -0.13
N PRO A 36 0.05 -6.42 0.52
CA PRO A 36 -1.09 -6.30 1.43
C PRO A 36 -0.83 -5.26 2.54
N PRO A 37 -1.83 -4.42 2.90
CA PRO A 37 -1.67 -3.47 3.99
C PRO A 37 -1.44 -4.20 5.31
N VAL A 38 -0.46 -3.74 6.10
CA VAL A 38 -0.12 -4.33 7.40
C VAL A 38 -0.76 -3.54 8.53
N VAL A 39 -0.85 -2.23 8.37
CA VAL A 39 -1.49 -1.30 9.30
C VAL A 39 -2.31 -0.27 8.52
N ILE A 40 -3.24 0.39 9.21
CA ILE A 40 -3.95 1.57 8.72
C ILE A 40 -3.68 2.71 9.70
N LEU A 41 -3.32 3.87 9.15
CA LEU A 41 -3.12 5.10 9.90
C LEU A 41 -4.29 6.05 9.64
N LYS A 42 -4.76 6.71 10.70
CA LYS A 42 -5.69 7.83 10.60
C LYS A 42 -5.28 8.92 11.55
N LEU A 43 -5.40 10.17 11.11
CA LEU A 43 -5.23 11.35 11.94
C LEU A 43 -6.41 12.27 11.65
N VAL A 44 -7.26 12.50 12.64
CA VAL A 44 -8.55 13.20 12.46
C VAL A 44 -8.82 14.16 13.61
N ALA A 45 -9.56 15.24 13.37
CA ALA A 45 -10.09 16.08 14.43
C ALA A 45 -11.16 15.35 15.23
N THR A 46 -11.19 15.58 16.55
CA THR A 46 -12.15 14.96 17.48
C THR A 46 -13.40 15.81 17.73
N GLY A 47 -13.50 16.95 17.05
CA GLY A 47 -14.61 17.89 17.12
C GLY A 47 -14.48 18.92 16.01
N LYS A 48 -15.34 19.95 16.05
CA LYS A 48 -15.26 21.04 15.08
C LYS A 48 -13.98 21.83 15.29
N THR A 49 -13.26 22.04 14.19
CA THR A 49 -12.08 22.91 14.15
C THR A 49 -12.53 24.37 14.32
N ILE A 50 -12.21 24.99 15.47
CA ILE A 50 -12.55 26.39 15.76
C ILE A 50 -11.30 27.26 15.58
N PRO A 51 -11.30 28.26 14.68
CA PRO A 51 -10.16 29.15 14.51
C PRO A 51 -9.72 29.81 15.83
N GLY A 52 -8.43 29.73 16.14
CA GLY A 52 -7.84 30.33 17.34
C GLY A 52 -8.04 29.54 18.65
N LYS A 53 -8.66 28.36 18.60
CA LYS A 53 -8.64 27.38 19.71
C LYS A 53 -7.73 26.21 19.37
N ASP A 54 -7.10 25.63 20.38
CA ASP A 54 -6.31 24.41 20.20
C ASP A 54 -7.10 23.32 19.47
N LEU A 55 -6.43 22.62 18.56
CA LEU A 55 -6.98 21.57 17.74
C LEU A 55 -6.77 20.23 18.43
N ASP A 56 -7.86 19.57 18.80
CA ASP A 56 -7.84 18.23 19.38
C ASP A 56 -7.90 17.16 18.30
N LEU A 57 -6.79 16.44 18.13
CA LEU A 57 -6.63 15.37 17.16
C LEU A 57 -6.66 13.98 17.82
N MET A 58 -7.14 13.00 17.05
CA MET A 58 -7.02 11.58 17.33
C MET A 58 -6.16 10.92 16.27
N ALA A 59 -5.00 10.43 16.68
CA ALA A 59 -4.21 9.50 15.89
C ALA A 59 -4.66 8.08 16.17
N MET A 60 -4.82 7.28 15.11
CA MET A 60 -5.21 5.88 15.19
C MET A 60 -4.25 5.02 14.37
N VAL A 61 -3.79 3.93 14.97
CA VAL A 61 -3.07 2.84 14.29
C VAL A 61 -3.92 1.58 14.44
N GLU A 62 -4.32 0.99 13.32
CA GLU A 62 -5.06 -0.26 13.30
C GLU A 62 -4.23 -1.35 12.63
N GLY A 63 -4.05 -2.50 13.30
CA GLY A 63 -3.38 -3.65 12.70
C GLY A 63 -4.30 -4.33 11.68
N GLN A 64 -3.79 -4.64 10.49
CA GLN A 64 -4.55 -5.31 9.42
C GLN A 64 -4.08 -6.74 9.17
N LEU A 65 -2.77 -6.99 9.26
CA LEU A 65 -2.20 -8.28 8.90
C LEU A 65 -1.13 -8.73 9.89
N GLY A 66 -1.31 -9.93 10.44
CA GLY A 66 -0.37 -10.54 11.38
C GLY A 66 -0.22 -9.74 12.67
N THR A 67 0.97 -9.83 13.28
CA THR A 67 1.34 -9.02 14.46
C THR A 67 2.54 -8.14 14.15
N THR A 68 2.33 -6.82 14.05
CA THR A 68 3.46 -5.89 13.93
C THR A 68 4.15 -5.72 15.27
N SER A 69 5.45 -5.44 15.23
CA SER A 69 6.29 -5.28 16.43
C SER A 69 7.16 -4.03 16.36
N ASN A 70 7.68 -3.62 17.52
CA ASN A 70 8.59 -2.49 17.66
C ASN A 70 8.03 -1.19 17.06
N LEU A 71 6.75 -0.92 17.30
CA LEU A 71 6.08 0.24 16.75
C LEU A 71 6.57 1.49 17.46
N LYS A 72 6.97 2.50 16.68
CA LYS A 72 7.31 3.84 17.16
C LYS A 72 6.47 4.85 16.39
N ILE A 73 5.59 5.52 17.11
CA ILE A 73 4.70 6.54 16.59
C ILE A 73 5.27 7.88 17.01
N SER A 74 5.54 8.75 16.04
CA SER A 74 5.99 10.13 16.27
C SER A 74 5.11 11.11 15.52
N PHE A 75 5.07 12.34 16.02
CA PHE A 75 4.30 13.43 15.43
C PHE A 75 5.24 14.57 15.05
N ASP A 76 5.04 15.09 13.85
CA ASP A 76 5.75 16.24 13.29
C ASP A 76 4.72 17.25 12.81
N SER A 77 5.11 18.51 12.62
CA SER A 77 4.21 19.56 12.17
C SER A 77 4.93 20.65 11.40
N SER A 78 4.16 21.38 10.60
CA SER A 78 4.63 22.62 9.98
C SER A 78 4.99 23.67 11.05
N LYS A 79 5.82 24.66 10.70
CA LYS A 79 6.40 25.63 11.66
C LYS A 79 5.38 26.50 12.39
N ASP A 80 4.19 26.64 11.83
CA ASP A 80 3.05 27.41 12.30
C ASP A 80 2.10 26.59 13.19
N ILE A 81 2.38 25.30 13.39
CA ILE A 81 1.65 24.40 14.28
C ILE A 81 2.62 23.80 15.30
N GLN A 82 2.23 23.78 16.57
CA GLN A 82 2.97 23.17 17.66
C GLN A 82 2.17 21.98 18.22
N VAL A 83 2.73 20.78 18.13
CA VAL A 83 2.09 19.56 18.66
C VAL A 83 2.71 19.20 20.01
N GLU A 84 1.88 19.01 21.03
CA GLU A 84 2.33 18.60 22.35
C GLU A 84 2.20 17.08 22.51
N ASN A 85 3.16 16.29 22.01
CA ASN A 85 3.30 14.87 22.36
C ASN A 85 4.69 14.31 21.97
N PRO A 86 5.42 13.63 22.86
CA PRO A 86 6.71 13.01 22.53
C PRO A 86 6.62 11.80 21.58
N GLY A 87 5.41 11.31 21.28
CA GLY A 87 5.21 10.06 20.56
C GLY A 87 5.08 8.87 21.50
N VAL A 88 4.71 7.72 20.95
CA VAL A 88 4.40 6.50 21.70
C VAL A 88 5.15 5.33 21.09
N GLN A 89 5.71 4.46 21.95
CA GLN A 89 6.24 3.18 21.54
C GLN A 89 5.28 2.06 21.97
N LEU A 90 4.99 1.14 21.06
CA LEU A 90 4.18 -0.04 21.35
C LEU A 90 5.01 -1.29 21.02
N PRO A 91 5.04 -2.29 21.91
CA PRO A 91 5.82 -3.50 21.66
C PRO A 91 5.26 -4.29 20.48
N ALA A 92 3.93 -4.35 20.35
CA ALA A 92 3.23 -5.05 19.28
C ALA A 92 1.82 -4.49 19.03
N LEU A 93 1.27 -4.78 17.85
CA LEU A 93 -0.11 -4.52 17.48
C LEU A 93 -0.63 -5.66 16.60
N LYS A 94 -1.71 -6.32 17.03
CA LYS A 94 -2.29 -7.47 16.31
C LYS A 94 -3.29 -7.03 15.24
N ALA A 95 -3.52 -7.89 14.25
CA ALA A 95 -4.62 -7.70 13.30
C ALA A 95 -5.97 -7.55 14.03
N GLY A 96 -6.72 -6.51 13.67
CA GLY A 96 -7.99 -6.11 14.31
C GLY A 96 -7.82 -5.27 15.57
N GLU A 97 -6.60 -5.10 16.09
CA GLU A 97 -6.33 -4.23 17.23
C GLU A 97 -6.20 -2.77 16.78
N THR A 98 -6.74 -1.84 17.56
CA THR A 98 -6.62 -0.41 17.30
C THR A 98 -6.01 0.30 18.51
N HIS A 99 -4.92 1.02 18.28
CA HIS A 99 -4.36 1.95 19.24
C HIS A 99 -4.76 3.38 18.91
N LYS A 100 -5.15 4.15 19.93
CA LYS A 100 -5.62 5.54 19.79
C LYS A 100 -4.81 6.47 20.67
N ILE A 101 -4.33 7.57 20.10
CA ILE A 101 -3.52 8.59 20.80
C ILE A 101 -4.22 9.93 20.61
N ARG A 102 -4.50 10.60 21.74
CA ARG A 102 -4.99 11.98 21.72
C ARG A 102 -3.82 12.94 21.64
N LEU A 103 -3.99 13.97 20.82
CA LEU A 103 -3.00 15.00 20.56
C LEU A 103 -3.69 16.35 20.62
N THR A 104 -2.98 17.33 21.16
CA THR A 104 -3.40 18.73 21.09
C THR A 104 -2.38 19.48 20.25
N ALA A 105 -2.86 20.17 19.23
CA ALA A 105 -2.05 20.98 18.33
C ALA A 105 -2.44 22.46 18.50
N ARG A 106 -1.47 23.29 18.87
CA ARG A 106 -1.62 24.75 18.91
C ARG A 106 -1.23 25.34 17.57
N TRP A 107 -1.93 26.38 17.16
CA TRP A 107 -1.82 26.95 15.82
C TRP A 107 -2.26 28.41 15.84
N ASP A 108 -1.71 29.21 14.93
CA ASP A 108 -2.10 30.60 14.71
C ASP A 108 -2.91 30.68 13.40
N PRO A 109 -4.23 30.91 13.46
CA PRO A 109 -5.08 30.88 12.27
C PRO A 109 -4.67 31.92 11.20
N GLN A 110 -3.96 32.98 11.57
CA GLN A 110 -3.49 33.99 10.62
C GLN A 110 -2.23 33.56 9.85
N LYS A 111 -1.53 32.52 10.31
CA LYS A 111 -0.30 32.01 9.71
C LYS A 111 -0.50 30.72 8.92
N LEU A 112 -1.67 30.11 9.02
CA LEU A 112 -1.97 28.87 8.32
C LEU A 112 -2.02 29.07 6.82
N THR A 113 -1.57 28.04 6.14
CA THR A 113 -1.58 27.91 4.70
C THR A 113 -2.20 26.56 4.33
N THR A 114 -2.46 26.35 3.05
CA THR A 114 -2.90 25.04 2.51
C THR A 114 -1.87 23.93 2.74
N GLU A 115 -0.61 24.26 3.01
CA GLU A 115 0.48 23.30 3.27
C GLU A 115 0.70 23.03 4.76
N SER A 116 0.04 23.79 5.64
CA SER A 116 0.15 23.62 7.08
C SER A 116 -0.47 22.28 7.48
N CYS A 117 0.28 21.46 8.20
CA CYS A 117 -0.15 20.11 8.53
C CYS A 117 0.42 19.59 9.85
N VAL A 118 -0.30 18.63 10.42
CA VAL A 118 0.21 17.71 11.44
C VAL A 118 0.45 16.36 10.77
N ARG A 119 1.65 15.82 10.93
CA ARG A 119 2.08 14.56 10.36
C ARG A 119 2.24 13.52 11.46
N MET A 120 1.63 12.37 11.28
CA MET A 120 1.88 11.18 12.07
C MET A 120 2.80 10.26 11.27
N VAL A 121 3.90 9.83 11.90
CA VAL A 121 4.86 8.88 11.33
C VAL A 121 4.88 7.63 12.21
N LEU A 122 4.68 6.47 11.60
CA LEU A 122 4.79 5.17 12.24
C LEU A 122 5.99 4.42 11.67
N GLU A 123 6.94 4.06 12.52
CA GLU A 123 7.98 3.08 12.22
C GLU A 123 7.60 1.73 12.84
N TYR A 124 7.75 0.61 12.13
CA TYR A 124 7.43 -0.73 12.66
C TYR A 124 8.15 -1.88 11.95
N THR A 125 8.17 -3.06 12.58
CA THR A 125 8.60 -4.31 11.96
C THR A 125 7.37 -5.16 11.59
N PRO A 126 7.14 -5.50 10.31
CA PRO A 126 6.00 -6.29 9.88
C PRO A 126 6.16 -7.78 10.18
N ASP A 127 5.02 -8.48 10.34
CA ASP A 127 4.97 -9.94 10.37
C ASP A 127 5.24 -10.51 8.97
N THR A 128 6.49 -10.90 8.73
CA THR A 128 6.94 -11.35 7.42
C THR A 128 6.28 -12.66 7.00
N GLU A 129 6.05 -13.58 7.94
CA GLU A 129 5.42 -14.86 7.65
C GLU A 129 3.98 -14.67 7.20
N LYS A 130 3.22 -13.83 7.93
CA LYS A 130 1.84 -13.50 7.56
C LYS A 130 1.73 -12.72 6.24
N LEU A 131 2.70 -11.86 5.95
CA LEU A 131 2.80 -11.20 4.64
C LEU A 131 3.03 -12.20 3.50
N LEU A 132 3.93 -13.17 3.69
CA LEU A 132 4.21 -14.20 2.69
C LEU A 132 3.00 -15.13 2.48
N GLU A 133 2.32 -15.49 3.57
CA GLU A 133 1.07 -16.26 3.54
C GLU A 133 0.00 -15.51 2.72
N ALA A 134 -0.22 -14.22 3.01
CA ALA A 134 -1.19 -13.39 2.28
C ALA A 134 -0.85 -13.27 0.79
N VAL A 135 0.43 -13.10 0.45
CA VAL A 135 0.88 -13.03 -0.95
C VAL A 135 0.77 -14.38 -1.66
N SER A 136 0.74 -15.50 -0.93
CA SER A 136 0.67 -16.84 -1.54
C SER A 136 -0.70 -17.16 -2.15
N ASP A 137 -1.75 -16.42 -1.78
CA ASP A 137 -3.10 -16.62 -2.30
C ASP A 137 -3.20 -16.37 -3.82
N ALA A 138 -3.52 -17.42 -4.56
CA ALA A 138 -3.67 -17.36 -6.01
C ALA A 138 -4.98 -16.68 -6.46
N ALA A 139 -5.99 -16.55 -5.59
CA ALA A 139 -7.20 -15.80 -5.93
C ALA A 139 -6.90 -14.29 -5.98
N THR A 140 -6.20 -13.77 -4.97
CA THR A 140 -5.77 -12.37 -4.91
C THR A 140 -4.58 -12.07 -5.84
N PHE A 141 -3.63 -13.00 -5.95
CA PHE A 141 -2.40 -12.86 -6.73
C PHE A 141 -2.27 -13.96 -7.80
N PRO A 142 -3.09 -13.97 -8.87
CA PRO A 142 -3.18 -15.11 -9.81
C PRO A 142 -1.94 -15.38 -10.67
N ASP A 143 -1.12 -14.37 -10.97
CA ASP A 143 0.09 -14.49 -11.78
C ASP A 143 1.25 -15.03 -10.92
N PRO A 144 1.75 -16.26 -11.18
CA PRO A 144 2.78 -16.88 -10.36
C PRO A 144 4.13 -16.16 -10.45
N PHE A 145 4.46 -15.53 -11.58
CA PHE A 145 5.73 -14.81 -11.73
C PHE A 145 5.71 -13.51 -10.93
N LYS A 146 4.62 -12.74 -11.03
CA LYS A 146 4.46 -11.50 -10.25
C LYS A 146 4.35 -11.80 -8.75
N ARG A 147 3.63 -12.86 -8.38
CA ARG A 147 3.51 -13.33 -6.98
C ARG A 147 4.86 -13.71 -6.41
N LYS A 148 5.67 -14.48 -7.16
CA LYS A 148 7.04 -14.83 -6.77
C LYS A 148 7.91 -13.59 -6.61
N ALA A 149 7.87 -12.65 -7.56
CA ALA A 149 8.66 -11.42 -7.48
C ALA A 149 8.31 -10.58 -6.23
N LEU A 150 7.03 -10.49 -5.87
CA LEU A 150 6.58 -9.80 -4.65
C LEU A 150 7.06 -10.54 -3.38
N ALA A 151 6.94 -11.87 -3.34
CA ALA A 151 7.41 -12.67 -2.23
C ALA A 151 8.93 -12.56 -2.03
N ASP A 152 9.72 -12.59 -3.11
CA ASP A 152 11.18 -12.43 -3.05
C ASP A 152 11.57 -11.04 -2.56
N LYS A 153 10.84 -9.99 -2.98
CA LYS A 153 11.02 -8.64 -2.43
C LYS A 153 10.76 -8.59 -0.92
N ILE A 154 9.68 -9.23 -0.44
CA ILE A 154 9.37 -9.32 1.00
C ILE A 154 10.50 -10.02 1.76
N ARG A 155 10.98 -11.17 1.28
CA ARG A 155 12.09 -11.91 1.91
C ARG A 155 13.38 -11.09 1.96
N ASN A 156 13.72 -10.42 0.86
CA ASN A 156 14.93 -9.60 0.78
C ASN A 156 14.90 -8.41 1.73
N GLU A 157 13.72 -7.83 1.95
CA GLU A 157 13.54 -6.74 2.93
C GLU A 157 13.61 -7.28 4.37
N ALA A 158 13.00 -8.43 4.65
CA ALA A 158 13.05 -9.08 5.96
C ALA A 158 14.47 -9.51 6.35
N ALA A 159 15.26 -10.02 5.39
CA ALA A 159 16.67 -10.38 5.61
C ALA A 159 17.56 -9.19 6.01
N LYS A 160 17.10 -7.96 5.79
CA LYS A 160 17.80 -6.72 6.16
C LYS A 160 17.27 -6.10 7.46
N ASP A 161 16.37 -6.79 8.16
CA ASP A 161 15.60 -6.25 9.29
C ASP A 161 15.00 -4.87 8.97
N ALA A 162 14.48 -4.73 7.75
CA ALA A 162 14.05 -3.44 7.24
C ALA A 162 12.75 -3.00 7.94
N ARG A 163 12.89 -2.05 8.88
CA ARG A 163 11.75 -1.29 9.42
C ARG A 163 10.96 -0.63 8.30
N LYS A 164 9.66 -0.58 8.49
CA LYS A 164 8.72 0.14 7.62
C LYS A 164 8.35 1.45 8.23
N VAL A 165 8.16 2.43 7.36
CA VAL A 165 7.74 3.78 7.71
C VAL A 165 6.46 4.06 6.93
N GLU A 166 5.40 4.39 7.67
CA GLU A 166 4.14 4.86 7.12
C GLU A 166 3.80 6.22 7.71
N THR A 167 3.14 7.05 6.90
CA THR A 167 2.86 8.43 7.26
C THR A 167 1.44 8.78 6.87
N VAL A 168 0.76 9.56 7.72
CA VAL A 168 -0.50 10.22 7.39
C VAL A 168 -0.42 11.68 7.84
N GLU A 169 -1.09 12.56 7.10
CA GLU A 169 -1.10 14.00 7.33
C GLU A 169 -2.52 14.49 7.54
N TYR A 170 -2.67 15.48 8.42
CA TYR A 170 -3.90 16.20 8.66
C TYR A 170 -3.67 17.68 8.33
N PHE A 171 -4.55 18.24 7.49
CA PHE A 171 -4.45 19.61 6.99
C PHE A 171 -5.59 20.46 7.58
N PRO A 172 -5.34 21.19 8.69
CA PRO A 172 -6.39 21.94 9.36
C PRO A 172 -6.95 23.09 8.52
N PHE A 173 -6.19 23.63 7.56
CA PHE A 173 -6.69 24.67 6.66
C PHE A 173 -7.85 24.15 5.79
N ILE A 174 -7.74 22.92 5.26
CA ILE A 174 -8.78 22.36 4.37
C ILE A 174 -10.07 22.12 5.15
N ASP A 175 -9.95 21.54 6.34
CA ASP A 175 -11.07 21.20 7.21
C ASP A 175 -11.90 22.43 7.65
N GLN A 176 -11.29 23.62 7.70
CA GLN A 176 -12.01 24.87 8.00
C GLN A 176 -13.00 25.31 6.91
N TYR A 177 -12.85 24.85 5.67
CA TYR A 177 -13.65 25.33 4.52
C TYR A 177 -14.55 24.26 3.91
N GLU A 178 -14.54 23.01 4.38
CA GLU A 178 -15.48 21.97 3.93
C GLU A 178 -16.89 22.10 4.55
N ASP A 179 -17.04 22.93 5.59
CA ASP A 179 -18.31 23.15 6.33
C ASP A 179 -19.06 24.45 5.90
N GLN A 180 -18.64 25.14 4.82
CA GLN A 180 -19.33 26.32 4.25
C GLN A 180 -20.14 25.98 3.00
#